data_AF-A0A504YU56-F1
#
_entry.id   AF-A0A504YU56-F1
#
_cell.length_a   1.000
_cell.length_b   1.000
_cell.length_c   1.000
_cell.angle_alpha   90.00
_cell.angle_beta   90.00
_cell.angle_gamma   90.00
#
_symmetry.space_group_name_H-M   'P 1'
#
loop_
_entity.id
_entity.type
_entity.pdbx_description
1 polymer ?
#
loop_
_entity_poly.entity_id
_entity_poly.type
_entity_poly.pdbx_seq_one_letter_code
_entity_poly.pdbx_strand_id
1 'polypeptide(L)'
;MSTRGATTRVRVVMEPPLPTQKESDDAAVTNVHFEMVDELKDDALHHTPSVDPIRWFAGVLVPTTLRQAQASFRRAMHIAVDLASRRAKLETSSHRLAALIKLQEQLNSEVHLPQPLDSPEISSSND
;
A
#
# COMPACT_ATOMS: atom_id res chain seq x y z
N MET A 1 -4.62 -20.49 -15.47
CA MET A 1 -6.06 -20.70 -15.19
C MET A 1 -6.81 -19.53 -15.82
N SER A 2 -7.80 -19.80 -16.68
CA SER A 2 -8.53 -18.75 -17.41
C SER A 2 -9.50 -18.03 -16.48
N THR A 3 -9.29 -16.73 -16.25
CA THR A 3 -10.15 -15.85 -15.41
C THR A 3 -11.29 -15.22 -16.21
N ARG A 4 -11.53 -15.67 -17.45
CA ARG A 4 -12.45 -15.11 -18.46
C ARG A 4 -13.95 -15.07 -18.12
N GLY A 5 -14.33 -15.19 -16.84
CA GLY A 5 -15.72 -15.06 -16.38
C GLY A 5 -15.92 -14.11 -15.20
N ALA A 6 -14.86 -13.54 -14.64
CA ALA A 6 -14.98 -12.63 -13.50
C ALA A 6 -15.03 -11.17 -13.98
N THR A 7 -16.19 -10.52 -13.83
CA THR A 7 -16.45 -9.15 -14.33
C THR A 7 -15.83 -8.06 -13.49
N THR A 8 -15.50 -8.38 -12.24
CA THR A 8 -14.93 -7.46 -11.28
C THR A 8 -13.71 -8.13 -10.69
N ARG A 9 -12.56 -7.47 -10.81
CA ARG A 9 -11.27 -7.96 -10.33
C ARG A 9 -10.57 -6.85 -9.54
N VAL A 10 -9.73 -7.27 -8.60
CA VAL A 10 -8.85 -6.36 -7.85
C VAL A 10 -7.43 -6.66 -8.29
N ARG A 11 -6.75 -5.64 -8.80
CA ARG A 11 -5.32 -5.70 -9.12
C ARG A 11 -4.55 -5.01 -8.00
N VAL A 12 -3.50 -5.66 -7.54
CA VAL A 12 -2.51 -5.02 -6.68
C VAL A 12 -1.46 -4.40 -7.60
N VAL A 13 -1.34 -3.09 -7.55
CA VAL A 13 -0.30 -2.32 -8.24
C VAL A 13 0.73 -1.96 -7.19
N MET A 14 1.93 -2.53 -7.33
CA MET A 14 3.09 -2.13 -6.55
C MET A 14 3.83 -1.09 -7.38
N GLU A 15 3.83 0.15 -6.91
CA GLU A 15 4.61 1.21 -7.55
C GLU A 15 6.03 1.18 -6.97
N PRO A 16 7.08 1.12 -7.81
CA PRO A 16 8.44 1.24 -7.32
C PRO A 16 8.63 2.61 -6.67
N PRO A 17 9.36 2.69 -5.55
CA PRO A 17 9.59 3.96 -4.87
C PRO A 17 10.30 4.93 -5.85
N LEU A 18 9.71 6.11 -6.07
CA LEU A 18 10.31 7.16 -6.89
C LEU A 18 11.68 7.55 -6.30
N PRO A 19 12.72 7.76 -7.14
CA PRO A 19 14.03 8.20 -6.67
C PRO A 19 14.01 9.71 -6.39
N THR A 20 13.36 10.15 -5.31
CA THR A 20 13.54 11.51 -4.81
C THR A 20 14.67 11.55 -3.79
N GLN A 21 15.86 11.78 -4.35
CA GLN A 21 17.08 12.40 -3.79
C GLN A 21 17.52 12.05 -2.35
N LYS A 22 18.70 11.40 -2.34
CA LYS A 22 19.69 11.25 -1.27
C LYS A 22 19.36 10.30 -0.12
N GLU A 23 19.81 9.05 -0.33
CA GLU A 23 20.79 8.36 0.52
C GLU A 23 20.46 8.30 2.02
N SER A 24 19.66 7.29 2.36
CA SER A 24 19.77 6.54 3.60
C SER A 24 19.22 5.16 3.28
N ASP A 25 20.11 4.21 3.05
CA ASP A 25 19.80 2.79 2.84
C ASP A 25 19.14 2.20 4.09
N ASP A 26 17.84 2.44 4.28
CA ASP A 26 16.96 1.45 4.92
C ASP A 26 15.49 1.74 4.60
N ALA A 27 14.78 0.68 4.22
CA ALA A 27 13.36 0.63 3.85
C ALA A 27 12.97 1.42 2.57
N ALA A 28 13.27 0.84 1.41
CA ALA A 28 12.51 1.07 0.18
C ALA A 28 11.05 0.63 0.38
N VAL A 29 10.22 1.47 0.99
CA VAL A 29 8.82 1.13 1.25
C VAL A 29 8.05 1.20 -0.08
N THR A 30 7.72 0.02 -0.62
CA THR A 30 6.92 -0.12 -1.82
C THR A 30 5.52 0.45 -1.59
N ASN A 31 5.10 1.39 -2.42
CA ASN A 31 3.74 1.90 -2.38
C ASN A 31 2.80 0.85 -2.98
N VAL A 32 1.92 0.28 -2.14
CA VAL A 32 0.92 -0.69 -2.58
C VAL A 32 -0.41 0.04 -2.80
N HIS A 33 -0.93 -0.03 -4.02
CA HIS A 33 -2.24 0.46 -4.39
C HIS A 33 -3.10 -0.69 -4.90
N PHE A 34 -4.39 -0.69 -4.52
CA PHE A 34 -5.36 -1.64 -5.03
C PHE A 34 -6.28 -0.92 -6.00
N GLU A 35 -6.30 -1.41 -7.24
CA GLU A 35 -7.14 -0.90 -8.31
C GLU A 35 -8.26 -1.91 -8.56
N MET A 36 -9.51 -1.44 -8.56
CA MET A 36 -10.62 -2.28 -9.02
C MET A 36 -10.77 -2.13 -10.54
N VAL A 37 -10.68 -3.26 -11.23
CA VAL A 37 -11.01 -3.38 -12.66
C VAL A 37 -12.44 -3.91 -12.74
N ASP A 38 -13.36 -3.11 -13.25
CA ASP A 38 -14.77 -3.46 -13.42
C ASP A 38 -15.14 -3.45 -14.90
N GLU A 39 -14.94 -4.58 -15.56
CA GLU A 39 -15.12 -4.76 -17.01
C GLU A 39 -16.56 -4.40 -17.45
N LEU A 40 -17.53 -4.50 -16.53
CA LEU A 40 -18.94 -4.17 -16.78
C LEU A 40 -19.23 -2.65 -16.76
N LYS A 41 -18.36 -1.81 -16.21
CA LYS A 41 -18.46 -0.34 -16.31
C LYS A 41 -17.89 0.18 -17.63
N ASP A 42 -16.84 -0.46 -18.13
CA ASP A 42 -16.16 -0.08 -19.37
C ASP A 42 -16.96 -0.50 -20.63
N ASP A 43 -17.71 -1.60 -20.57
CA ASP A 43 -18.52 -2.13 -21.69
C ASP A 43 -19.93 -1.54 -21.81
N ALA A 44 -20.16 -0.30 -21.35
CA ALA A 44 -21.45 0.38 -21.51
C ALA A 44 -21.94 0.46 -22.99
N LEU A 45 -21.03 0.27 -23.96
CA LEU A 45 -21.31 0.26 -25.40
C LEU A 45 -21.31 -1.14 -26.05
N HIS A 46 -20.76 -2.17 -25.41
CA HIS A 46 -20.71 -3.53 -25.96
C HIS A 46 -21.45 -4.51 -25.03
N HIS A 47 -22.75 -4.66 -25.30
CA HIS A 47 -23.67 -5.63 -24.69
C HIS A 47 -23.32 -7.10 -25.02
N THR A 48 -22.07 -7.51 -24.77
CA THR A 48 -21.68 -8.91 -24.95
C THR A 48 -22.04 -9.70 -23.69
N PRO A 49 -22.74 -10.84 -23.81
CA PRO A 49 -23.10 -11.67 -22.66
C PRO A 49 -21.87 -12.23 -21.94
N SER A 50 -20.67 -12.18 -22.53
CA SER A 50 -19.43 -12.58 -21.84
C SER A 50 -19.07 -11.70 -20.64
N VAL A 51 -19.60 -10.48 -20.57
CA VAL A 51 -19.18 -9.44 -19.60
C VAL A 51 -20.17 -9.26 -18.46
N ASP A 52 -21.41 -9.76 -18.55
CA ASP A 52 -22.34 -9.76 -17.41
C ASP A 52 -22.81 -11.19 -17.10
N PRO A 53 -22.40 -11.77 -15.95
CA PRO A 53 -22.74 -13.14 -15.57
C PRO A 53 -24.24 -13.30 -15.35
N ILE A 54 -24.97 -12.23 -15.03
CA ILE A 54 -26.43 -12.28 -14.95
C ILE A 54 -27.07 -12.41 -16.34
N ARG A 55 -26.38 -12.04 -17.41
CA ARG A 55 -26.84 -12.21 -18.79
C ARG A 55 -26.52 -13.59 -19.35
N TRP A 56 -25.72 -14.42 -18.67
CA TRP A 56 -25.54 -15.84 -19.03
C TRP A 56 -26.84 -16.64 -18.93
N PHE A 57 -27.79 -16.16 -18.12
CA PHE A 57 -29.11 -16.78 -17.95
C PHE A 57 -30.11 -16.35 -19.05
N ALA A 58 -29.68 -16.06 -20.29
CA ALA A 58 -30.45 -15.45 -21.40
C ALA A 58 -31.70 -16.20 -21.91
N GLY A 59 -32.23 -17.16 -21.15
CA GLY A 59 -33.53 -17.81 -21.37
C GLY A 59 -34.34 -18.06 -20.10
N VAL A 60 -33.84 -17.64 -18.92
CA VAL A 60 -34.49 -17.79 -17.63
C VAL A 60 -34.66 -16.40 -17.02
N LEU A 61 -35.88 -16.07 -16.57
CA LEU A 61 -36.15 -14.82 -15.89
C LEU A 61 -35.29 -14.73 -14.63
N VAL A 62 -34.22 -13.93 -14.67
CA VAL A 62 -33.34 -13.76 -13.51
C VAL A 62 -34.11 -13.03 -12.40
N PRO A 63 -34.21 -13.61 -11.19
CA PRO A 63 -34.87 -12.96 -10.07
C PRO A 63 -34.27 -11.59 -9.77
N THR A 64 -35.11 -10.61 -9.47
CA THR A 64 -34.70 -9.24 -9.12
C THR A 64 -33.79 -9.22 -7.89
N THR A 65 -34.00 -10.14 -6.96
CA THR A 65 -33.16 -10.35 -5.77
C THR A 65 -31.72 -10.70 -6.13
N LEU A 66 -31.50 -11.53 -7.16
CA LEU A 66 -30.15 -11.89 -7.61
C LEU A 66 -29.43 -10.69 -8.24
N ARG A 67 -30.17 -9.90 -9.06
CA ARG A 67 -29.65 -8.64 -9.62
C ARG A 67 -29.24 -7.66 -8.52
N GLN A 68 -30.08 -7.53 -7.50
CA GLN A 68 -29.81 -6.67 -6.36
C GLN A 68 -28.61 -7.18 -5.53
N ALA A 69 -28.53 -8.49 -5.31
CA ALA A 69 -27.40 -9.10 -4.60
C ALA A 69 -26.08 -8.83 -5.34
N GLN A 70 -26.01 -9.04 -6.65
CA GLN A 70 -24.82 -8.72 -7.46
C GLN A 70 -24.46 -7.23 -7.38
N ALA A 71 -25.44 -6.34 -7.51
CA ALA A 71 -25.19 -4.89 -7.38
C ALA A 71 -24.68 -4.50 -5.99
N SER A 72 -25.22 -5.10 -4.93
CA SER A 72 -24.79 -4.87 -3.56
C SER A 72 -23.37 -5.40 -3.31
N PHE A 73 -23.05 -6.60 -3.82
CA PHE A 73 -21.74 -7.20 -3.72
C PHE A 73 -20.67 -6.36 -4.42
N ARG A 74 -20.95 -5.88 -5.64
CA ARG A 74 -20.05 -4.98 -6.37
C ARG A 74 -19.74 -3.71 -5.58
N ARG A 75 -20.76 -3.08 -4.99
CA ARG A 75 -20.57 -1.89 -4.13
C ARG A 75 -19.72 -2.21 -2.90
N ALA A 76 -20.00 -3.32 -2.22
CA ALA A 76 -19.22 -3.74 -1.06
C ALA A 76 -17.75 -4.00 -1.42
N MET A 77 -17.49 -4.64 -2.56
CA MET A 77 -16.14 -4.88 -3.07
C MET A 77 -15.40 -3.58 -3.35
N HIS A 78 -16.04 -2.57 -3.96
CA HIS A 78 -15.42 -1.25 -4.18
C HIS A 78 -14.94 -0.64 -2.86
N ILE A 79 -15.80 -0.65 -1.84
CA ILE A 79 -15.47 -0.11 -0.52
C ILE A 79 -14.32 -0.90 0.13
N ALA A 80 -14.32 -2.23 0.01
CA ALA A 80 -13.25 -3.06 0.55
C ALA A 80 -11.89 -2.76 -0.10
N VAL A 81 -11.87 -2.52 -1.41
CA VAL A 81 -10.67 -2.13 -2.16
C VAL A 81 -10.17 -0.75 -1.73
N ASP A 82 -11.06 0.23 -1.59
CA ASP A 82 -10.71 1.57 -1.14
C ASP A 82 -10.13 1.55 0.28
N LEU A 83 -10.72 0.73 1.16
CA LEU A 83 -10.24 0.53 2.53
C LEU A 83 -8.85 -0.13 2.53
N ALA A 84 -8.65 -1.18 1.74
CA ALA A 84 -7.36 -1.87 1.61
C ALA A 84 -6.27 -0.91 1.11
N SER A 85 -6.58 -0.11 0.09
CA SER A 85 -5.69 0.96 -0.42
C SER A 85 -5.33 1.98 0.65
N ARG A 86 -6.28 2.42 1.47
CA ARG A 86 -6.01 3.34 2.57
C ARG A 86 -5.16 2.69 3.66
N ARG A 87 -5.43 1.43 4.00
CA ARG A 87 -4.63 0.68 4.98
C ARG A 87 -3.18 0.51 4.53
N ALA A 88 -2.95 0.12 3.29
CA ALA A 88 -1.60 0.00 2.76
C ALA A 88 -0.82 1.32 2.84
N LYS A 89 -1.45 2.44 2.45
CA LYS A 89 -0.82 3.78 2.56
C LYS A 89 -0.48 4.15 4.01
N LEU A 90 -1.36 3.86 4.95
CA LEU A 90 -1.15 4.13 6.37
C LEU A 90 -0.02 3.27 6.95
N GLU A 91 0.02 1.99 6.57
CA GLU A 91 1.07 1.07 7.01
C GLU A 91 2.45 1.52 6.50
N THR A 92 2.54 1.91 5.22
CA THR A 92 3.75 2.48 4.63
C THR A 92 4.23 3.73 5.37
N SER A 93 3.33 4.68 5.68
CA SER A 93 3.71 5.90 6.38
C SER A 93 4.10 5.64 7.84
N SER A 94 3.42 4.72 8.52
CA SER A 94 3.76 4.31 9.88
C SER A 94 5.16 3.70 9.97
N HIS A 95 5.51 2.81 9.03
CA HIS A 95 6.86 2.23 8.96
C HIS A 95 7.93 3.31 8.73
N ARG A 96 7.68 4.26 7.82
CA ARG A 96 8.60 5.37 7.56
C ARG A 96 8.82 6.23 8.81
N LEU A 97 7.76 6.56 9.53
CA LEU A 97 7.87 7.32 10.78
C LEU A 97 8.65 6.55 11.85
N ALA A 98 8.37 5.26 12.03
CA ALA A 98 9.10 4.43 12.99
C ALA A 98 10.60 4.34 12.65
N ALA A 99 10.96 4.26 11.37
CA ALA A 99 12.36 4.27 10.92
C ALA A 99 13.05 5.60 11.25
N LEU A 100 12.39 6.74 10.99
CA LEU A 100 12.93 8.07 11.31
C LEU A 100 13.11 8.28 12.81
N ILE A 101 12.18 7.80 13.63
CA ILE A 101 12.28 7.88 15.09
C ILE A 101 13.49 7.06 15.58
N LYS A 102 13.67 5.83 15.09
CA LYS A 102 14.83 5.00 15.44
C LYS A 102 16.16 5.66 15.06
N LEU A 103 16.23 6.28 13.87
CA LEU A 103 17.42 7.00 13.42
C LEU A 103 17.74 8.17 14.36
N GLN A 104 16.71 8.94 14.75
CA GLN A 104 16.88 10.04 15.70
C GLN A 104 17.40 9.56 17.06
N GLU A 105 16.87 8.45 17.59
CA GLU A 105 17.33 7.85 18.85
C GLU A 105 18.80 7.41 18.78
N GLN A 106 19.22 6.83 17.65
CA GLN A 106 20.61 6.44 17.43
C GLN A 106 21.55 7.65 17.40
N LEU A 107 21.18 8.72 16.67
CA LEU A 107 21.97 9.95 16.62
C LEU A 107 22.08 10.63 17.99
N ASN A 108 20.98 10.70 18.74
CA ASN A 108 20.99 11.28 20.09
C ASN A 108 21.81 10.45 21.09
N SER A 109 21.91 9.13 20.87
CA SER A 109 22.73 8.25 21.72
C SER A 109 24.22 8.42 21.47
N GLU A 110 24.63 8.73 20.23
CA GLU A 110 26.04 9.04 19.88
C GLU A 110 26.54 10.38 20.45
N VAL A 111 25.65 11.36 20.62
CA VAL A 111 25.99 12.69 21.15
C VAL A 111 26.29 12.68 22.67
N HIS A 112 25.99 11.59 23.40
CA HIS A 112 26.18 11.50 24.84
C HIS A 112 27.52 10.88 25.30
N LEU A 113 28.62 11.02 24.53
CA LEU A 113 29.94 10.67 25.06
C LEU A 113 30.43 11.82 25.98
N PRO A 114 30.55 11.64 27.31
CA PRO A 114 31.18 12.65 28.15
C PRO A 114 32.66 12.72 27.79
N GLN A 115 33.10 13.87 27.27
CA GLN A 115 34.52 14.19 27.20
C GLN A 115 35.10 14.19 28.62
N PRO A 116 36.21 13.48 28.89
CA PRO A 116 37.09 13.87 29.97
C PRO A 116 37.96 15.04 29.46
N LEU A 117 37.54 16.26 29.78
CA LEU A 117 38.43 17.41 29.90
C LEU A 117 39.17 17.27 31.23
N ASP A 118 40.44 16.82 31.20
CA ASP A 118 41.56 17.71 31.53
C ASP A 118 42.93 17.02 31.32
N SER A 119 43.66 17.55 30.34
CA SER A 119 45.06 18.01 30.33
C SER A 119 46.22 17.21 31.01
N PRO A 120 47.45 17.31 30.45
CA PRO A 120 48.57 16.39 30.69
C PRO A 120 49.33 16.66 32.00
N GLU A 121 49.77 15.59 32.67
CA GLU A 121 50.80 15.65 33.72
C GLU A 121 52.11 16.19 33.15
N ILE A 122 52.34 17.50 33.31
CA ILE A 122 53.67 18.08 33.20
C ILE A 122 54.40 17.78 34.50
N SER A 123 55.01 16.60 34.58
CA SER A 123 55.98 16.30 35.63
C SER A 123 57.32 16.95 35.23
N SER A 124 57.53 18.18 35.69
CA SER A 124 58.83 18.86 35.69
C SER A 124 59.15 19.20 37.14
N SER A 125 59.68 18.21 37.88
CA SER A 125 60.32 18.43 39.16
C SER A 125 61.82 18.64 38.91
N ASN A 126 62.24 19.90 38.90
CA ASN A 126 63.63 20.30 39.10
C ASN A 126 63.80 20.61 40.59
N ASP A 127 64.61 19.82 41.29
CA ASP A 127 65.80 20.20 42.09
C ASP A 127 66.40 18.95 42.75
#